data_AF-A0AAU5MV35-F1
#
_entry.id   AF-A0AAU5MV35-F1
#
_cell.length_a   1.000
_cell.length_b   1.000
_cell.length_c   1.000
_cell.angle_alpha   90.00
_cell.angle_beta   90.00
_cell.angle_gamma   90.00
#
_symmetry.space_group_name_H-M   'P 1'
#
loop_
_entity.id
_entity.type
_entity.pdbx_description
1 polymer ?
#
loop_
_entity_poly.entity_id
_entity_poly.type
_entity_poly.pdbx_seq_one_letter_code
_entity_poly.pdbx_strand_id
1 'polypeptide(L)'
;MRPSAHDEWLESSSARVDHPEAQQCVLHVFACGVAVFHLVQPHKPAALTDLAVWRYRSYASDLPWARDKLRDLLDEESARVPNPEYVLSLYWLTSGPWSGDAHDTALRLLSTPSVLVDRGAPDGPAPLGGAVEESLLATGFDHPDIVSFGVRGVSTAYAGWSGVAYASHSRERSLTIDELVTCELTVQALWCFTRQVQQMIEDGQDPSMPEQYGWRFLRAASSRLTTARAQETAQHVLMREAIMNTSGLAERLRAAQDALREGVG
;
A
#
# COMPACT_ATOMS: atom_id res chain seq x y z
N MET A 1 12.62 -14.28 -23.64
CA MET A 1 13.58 -13.38 -22.97
C MET A 1 13.04 -13.20 -21.55
N ARG A 2 13.70 -13.79 -20.54
CA ARG A 2 13.23 -13.73 -19.15
C ARG A 2 13.42 -12.29 -18.62
N PRO A 3 12.53 -11.78 -17.75
CA PRO A 3 12.82 -10.53 -17.05
C PRO A 3 14.14 -10.70 -16.30
N SER A 4 14.99 -9.69 -16.37
CA SER A 4 16.20 -9.59 -15.56
C SER A 4 15.84 -9.72 -14.09
N ALA A 5 16.70 -10.41 -13.33
CA ALA A 5 16.63 -10.49 -11.88
C ALA A 5 16.85 -9.09 -11.26
N HIS A 6 15.80 -8.27 -11.28
CA HIS A 6 15.70 -7.10 -10.42
C HIS A 6 15.14 -7.58 -9.09
N ASP A 7 16.05 -7.94 -8.19
CA ASP A 7 15.93 -7.65 -6.77
C ASP A 7 14.55 -7.93 -6.14
N GLU A 8 13.95 -9.10 -6.39
CA GLU A 8 12.70 -9.49 -5.72
C GLU A 8 12.95 -9.57 -4.20
N TRP A 9 12.34 -8.65 -3.44
CA TRP A 9 12.55 -8.56 -1.98
C TRP A 9 12.03 -9.81 -1.26
N LEU A 10 10.99 -10.40 -1.83
CA LEU A 10 10.33 -11.63 -1.43
C LEU A 10 10.11 -12.47 -2.68
N GLU A 11 10.43 -13.76 -2.61
CA GLU A 11 10.15 -14.70 -3.69
C GLU A 11 8.64 -14.75 -3.95
N SER A 12 8.24 -14.56 -5.21
CA SER A 12 6.83 -14.57 -5.59
C SER A 12 6.62 -15.13 -7.00
N SER A 13 5.40 -15.58 -7.25
CA SER A 13 4.90 -15.86 -8.59
C SER A 13 3.76 -14.90 -8.91
N SER A 14 3.53 -14.64 -10.19
CA SER A 14 2.44 -13.75 -10.60
C SER A 14 1.63 -14.31 -11.77
N ALA A 15 0.33 -14.01 -11.76
CA ALA A 15 -0.59 -14.37 -12.82
C ALA A 15 -1.57 -13.22 -13.07
N ARG A 16 -1.96 -13.03 -14.33
CA ARG A 16 -3.03 -12.11 -14.67
C ARG A 16 -4.37 -12.71 -14.31
N VAL A 17 -5.27 -11.88 -13.78
CA VAL A 17 -6.62 -12.25 -13.37
C VAL A 17 -7.59 -11.21 -13.91
N ASP A 18 -8.80 -11.63 -14.27
CA ASP A 18 -9.85 -10.70 -14.69
C ASP A 18 -10.50 -10.05 -13.47
N HIS A 19 -10.62 -8.71 -13.50
CA HIS A 19 -11.37 -7.93 -12.53
C HIS A 19 -12.50 -7.17 -13.24
N PRO A 20 -13.72 -7.07 -12.66
CA PRO A 20 -14.84 -6.44 -13.33
C PRO A 20 -14.61 -4.97 -13.72
N GLU A 21 -13.87 -4.23 -12.89
CA GLU A 21 -13.72 -2.77 -13.04
C GLU A 21 -12.27 -2.30 -13.25
N ALA A 22 -11.28 -3.16 -13.07
CA ALA A 22 -9.88 -2.74 -13.13
C ALA A 22 -9.34 -2.90 -14.54
N GLN A 23 -8.51 -1.95 -14.99
CA GLN A 23 -7.85 -2.04 -16.29
C GLN A 23 -6.88 -3.24 -16.33
N GLN A 24 -6.20 -3.48 -15.20
CA GLN A 24 -5.31 -4.61 -15.02
C GLN A 24 -5.45 -5.12 -13.60
N CYS A 25 -5.50 -6.45 -13.48
CA CYS A 25 -5.36 -7.14 -12.20
C CYS A 25 -4.28 -8.21 -12.32
N VAL A 26 -3.31 -8.17 -11.40
CA VAL A 26 -2.26 -9.18 -11.26
C VAL A 26 -2.34 -9.76 -9.86
N LEU A 27 -2.49 -11.07 -9.77
CA LEU A 27 -2.34 -11.82 -8.53
C LEU A 27 -0.87 -12.12 -8.31
N HIS A 28 -0.32 -11.66 -7.19
CA HIS A 28 1.01 -11.99 -6.70
C HIS A 28 0.88 -12.99 -5.55
N VAL A 29 1.50 -14.16 -5.67
CA VAL A 29 1.56 -15.18 -4.62
C VAL A 29 2.99 -15.26 -4.11
N PHE A 30 3.20 -14.77 -2.90
CA PHE A 30 4.49 -14.79 -2.21
C PHE A 30 4.74 -16.16 -1.59
N ALA A 31 5.99 -16.62 -1.61
CA ALA A 31 6.37 -17.93 -1.10
C ALA A 31 6.03 -18.12 0.39
N CYS A 32 5.91 -17.02 1.15
CA CYS A 32 5.47 -17.03 2.55
C CYS A 32 3.95 -17.25 2.74
N GLY A 33 3.20 -17.57 1.69
CA GLY A 33 1.78 -17.90 1.74
C GLY A 33 0.83 -16.70 1.60
N VAL A 34 1.35 -15.51 1.28
CA VAL A 34 0.53 -14.31 1.10
C VAL A 34 0.14 -14.13 -0.36
N ALA A 35 -1.14 -13.85 -0.60
CA ALA A 35 -1.67 -13.50 -1.91
C ALA A 35 -2.07 -12.02 -1.94
N VAL A 36 -1.62 -11.28 -2.95
CA VAL A 36 -1.95 -9.86 -3.16
C VAL A 36 -2.52 -9.68 -4.56
N PHE A 37 -3.76 -9.17 -4.64
CA PHE A 37 -4.31 -8.68 -5.90
C PHE A 37 -3.89 -7.22 -6.10
N HIS A 38 -3.11 -6.96 -7.14
CA HIS A 38 -2.73 -5.62 -7.55
C HIS A 38 -3.67 -5.13 -8.64
N LEU A 39 -4.49 -4.14 -8.31
CA LEU A 39 -5.47 -3.52 -9.21
C LEU A 39 -4.93 -2.19 -9.73
N VAL A 40 -4.91 -2.02 -11.06
CA VAL A 40 -4.59 -0.74 -11.71
C VAL A 40 -5.86 -0.13 -12.26
N GLN A 41 -6.23 1.03 -11.74
CA GLN A 41 -7.48 1.72 -12.06
C GLN A 41 -7.21 3.19 -12.46
N PRO A 42 -7.32 3.54 -13.75
CA PRO A 42 -7.18 4.93 -14.20
C PRO A 42 -8.42 5.76 -13.83
N HIS A 43 -8.22 6.87 -13.12
CA HIS A 43 -9.30 7.79 -12.75
C HIS A 43 -9.08 9.21 -13.28
N LYS A 44 -10.19 9.88 -13.58
CA LYS A 44 -10.28 11.32 -13.89
C LYS A 44 -11.43 11.93 -13.08
N PRO A 45 -11.29 11.99 -11.74
CA PRO A 45 -12.34 12.50 -10.88
C PRO A 45 -12.53 14.02 -11.12
N ALA A 46 -13.72 14.55 -10.83
CA ALA A 46 -13.94 15.99 -10.91
C ALA A 46 -13.30 16.72 -9.71
N ALA A 47 -13.28 16.06 -8.54
CA ALA A 47 -12.65 16.53 -7.31
C ALA A 47 -11.83 15.41 -6.62
N LEU A 48 -10.86 15.77 -5.79
CA LEU A 48 -10.12 14.79 -4.95
C LEU A 48 -11.06 14.03 -4.02
N THR A 49 -12.12 14.68 -3.57
CA THR A 49 -13.18 14.13 -2.74
C THR A 49 -13.90 12.99 -3.44
N ASP A 50 -14.18 13.10 -4.75
CA ASP A 50 -14.82 12.04 -5.52
C ASP A 50 -13.95 10.78 -5.54
N LEU A 51 -12.64 10.95 -5.72
CA LEU A 51 -11.67 9.86 -5.69
C LEU A 51 -11.57 9.24 -4.29
N ALA A 52 -11.55 10.07 -3.25
CA ALA A 52 -11.50 9.61 -1.87
C ALA A 52 -12.75 8.79 -1.50
N VAL A 53 -13.94 9.25 -1.88
CA VAL A 53 -15.20 8.51 -1.68
C VAL A 53 -15.21 7.22 -2.50
N TRP A 54 -14.81 7.28 -3.77
CA TRP A 54 -14.72 6.12 -4.64
C TRP A 54 -13.84 5.02 -4.01
N ARG A 55 -12.67 5.38 -3.49
CA ARG A 55 -11.75 4.44 -2.81
C ARG A 55 -12.41 3.68 -1.66
N TYR A 56 -13.15 4.38 -0.80
CA TYR A 56 -13.82 3.69 0.31
C TYR A 56 -14.97 2.79 -0.15
N ARG A 57 -15.65 3.17 -1.24
CA ARG A 57 -16.72 2.34 -1.83
C ARG A 57 -16.14 1.11 -2.52
N SER A 58 -15.02 1.23 -3.21
CA SER A 58 -14.40 0.11 -3.91
C SER A 58 -13.96 -0.99 -2.94
N TYR A 59 -13.56 -0.65 -1.70
CA TYR A 59 -13.24 -1.68 -0.70
C TYR A 59 -14.41 -2.60 -0.36
N ALA A 60 -15.64 -2.06 -0.39
CA ALA A 60 -16.84 -2.85 -0.12
C ALA A 60 -17.14 -3.88 -1.22
N SER A 61 -16.65 -3.67 -2.45
CA SER A 61 -16.77 -4.61 -3.57
C SER A 61 -15.51 -5.48 -3.76
N ASP A 62 -14.34 -4.87 -3.69
CA ASP A 62 -13.07 -5.47 -4.12
C ASP A 62 -12.56 -6.49 -3.09
N LEU A 63 -12.77 -6.24 -1.79
CA LEU A 63 -12.36 -7.21 -0.75
C LEU A 63 -13.21 -8.49 -0.80
N PRO A 64 -14.56 -8.44 -0.88
CA PRO A 64 -15.35 -9.64 -1.13
C PRO A 64 -15.00 -10.33 -2.45
N TRP A 65 -14.80 -9.56 -3.53
CA TRP A 65 -14.38 -10.11 -4.82
C TRP A 65 -13.04 -10.87 -4.71
N ALA A 66 -12.04 -10.29 -4.04
CA ALA A 66 -10.73 -10.92 -3.87
C ALA A 66 -10.82 -12.23 -3.08
N ARG A 67 -11.66 -12.25 -2.05
CA ARG A 67 -11.95 -13.46 -1.25
C ARG A 67 -12.57 -14.54 -2.12
N ASP A 68 -13.63 -14.20 -2.85
CA ASP A 68 -14.34 -15.12 -3.71
C ASP A 68 -13.44 -15.63 -4.84
N LYS A 69 -12.59 -14.78 -5.40
CA LYS A 69 -11.63 -15.16 -6.42
C LYS A 69 -10.56 -16.13 -5.90
N LEU A 70 -10.02 -15.89 -4.69
CA LEU A 70 -9.08 -16.83 -4.07
C LEU A 70 -9.73 -18.16 -3.75
N ARG A 71 -10.96 -18.15 -3.25
CA ARG A 71 -11.75 -19.36 -3.02
C ARG A 71 -11.84 -20.19 -4.30
N ASP A 72 -12.28 -19.57 -5.39
CA ASP A 72 -12.47 -20.25 -6.67
C ASP A 72 -11.15 -20.77 -7.25
N LEU A 73 -10.03 -20.08 -7.01
CA LEU A 73 -8.69 -20.50 -7.46
C LEU A 73 -8.10 -21.65 -6.61
N LEU A 74 -8.44 -21.72 -5.32
CA LEU A 74 -7.96 -22.74 -4.39
C LEU A 74 -8.85 -23.98 -4.33
N ASP A 75 -10.06 -23.92 -4.90
CA ASP A 75 -11.09 -24.96 -4.77
C ASP A 75 -11.40 -25.29 -3.30
N GLU A 76 -11.39 -24.26 -2.44
CA GLU A 76 -11.60 -24.38 -0.99
C GLU A 76 -13.00 -23.96 -0.56
N GLU A 77 -13.48 -24.50 0.56
CA GLU A 77 -14.75 -24.08 1.15
C GLU A 77 -14.66 -22.67 1.74
N SER A 78 -15.78 -21.93 1.67
CA SER A 78 -15.83 -20.49 2.01
C SER A 78 -15.45 -20.14 3.44
N ALA A 79 -15.45 -21.10 4.38
CA ALA A 79 -15.07 -20.89 5.79
C ALA A 79 -13.55 -20.86 6.02
N ARG A 80 -12.74 -21.29 5.05
CA ARG A 80 -11.28 -21.41 5.20
C ARG A 80 -10.49 -20.27 4.55
N VAL A 81 -11.13 -19.46 3.71
CA VAL A 81 -10.46 -18.35 3.04
C VAL A 81 -10.45 -17.14 3.98
N PRO A 82 -9.28 -16.60 4.36
CA PRO A 82 -9.21 -15.44 5.22
C PRO A 82 -9.86 -14.22 4.57
N ASN A 83 -10.38 -13.31 5.39
CA ASN A 83 -10.89 -12.03 4.88
C ASN A 83 -9.71 -11.20 4.34
N PRO A 84 -9.76 -10.73 3.09
CA PRO A 84 -8.71 -9.88 2.54
C PRO A 84 -8.59 -8.57 3.33
N GLU A 85 -7.36 -8.10 3.46
CA GLU A 85 -7.04 -6.81 4.08
C GLU A 85 -6.42 -5.87 3.06
N TYR A 86 -6.48 -4.57 3.36
CA TYR A 86 -5.91 -3.53 2.53
C TYR A 86 -5.31 -2.42 3.38
N VAL A 87 -4.05 -2.09 3.14
CA VAL A 87 -3.28 -1.14 3.97
C VAL A 87 -3.32 0.26 3.38
N LEU A 88 -2.76 0.42 2.18
CA LEU A 88 -2.53 1.72 1.56
C LEU A 88 -2.78 1.67 0.06
N SER A 89 -3.07 2.84 -0.53
CA SER A 89 -3.19 3.03 -1.97
C SER A 89 -2.02 3.78 -2.54
N LEU A 90 -1.48 3.34 -3.68
CA LEU A 90 -0.55 4.13 -4.49
C LEU A 90 -1.28 4.97 -5.54
N TYR A 91 -1.10 6.29 -5.49
CA TYR A 91 -1.62 7.24 -6.47
C TYR A 91 -0.48 7.79 -7.32
N TRP A 92 -0.50 7.44 -8.60
CA TRP A 92 0.36 8.06 -9.60
C TRP A 92 -0.38 9.21 -10.30
N LEU A 93 -0.07 10.45 -9.92
CA LEU A 93 -0.70 11.64 -10.49
C LEU A 93 -0.06 11.99 -11.84
N THR A 94 -0.85 11.91 -12.90
CA THR A 94 -0.41 12.22 -14.27
C THR A 94 -0.59 13.69 -14.63
N SER A 95 -1.68 14.31 -14.16
CA SER A 95 -2.01 15.72 -14.40
C SER A 95 -3.09 16.17 -13.41
N GLY A 96 -3.21 17.49 -13.21
CA GLY A 96 -4.26 18.09 -12.41
C GLY A 96 -4.34 19.59 -12.68
N PRO A 97 -5.42 20.26 -12.24
CA PRO A 97 -5.60 21.70 -12.44
C PRO A 97 -4.74 22.57 -11.51
N TRP A 98 -4.04 21.96 -10.56
CA TRP A 98 -3.29 22.67 -9.51
C TRP A 98 -1.87 23.02 -9.94
N SER A 99 -1.36 24.13 -9.38
CA SER A 99 0.01 24.60 -9.55
C SER A 99 0.57 25.13 -8.22
N GLY A 100 1.90 25.13 -8.05
CA GLY A 100 2.55 25.64 -6.84
C GLY A 100 2.06 24.91 -5.58
N ASP A 101 1.81 25.66 -4.51
CA ASP A 101 1.43 25.11 -3.21
C ASP A 101 0.12 24.30 -3.24
N ALA A 102 -0.80 24.61 -4.16
CA ALA A 102 -2.01 23.84 -4.36
C ALA A 102 -1.72 22.44 -4.92
N HIS A 103 -0.67 22.29 -5.74
CA HIS A 103 -0.22 20.99 -6.23
C HIS A 103 0.36 20.13 -5.10
N ASP A 104 1.21 20.73 -4.25
CA ASP A 104 1.73 20.05 -3.06
C ASP A 104 0.60 19.62 -2.11
N THR A 105 -0.35 20.52 -1.87
CA THR A 105 -1.53 20.25 -1.05
C THR A 105 -2.37 19.11 -1.62
N ALA A 106 -2.60 19.08 -2.93
CA ALA A 106 -3.34 18.01 -3.59
C ALA A 106 -2.70 16.63 -3.36
N LEU A 107 -1.37 16.50 -3.46
CA LEU A 107 -0.72 15.21 -3.18
C LEU A 107 -0.77 14.83 -1.69
N ARG A 108 -0.71 15.79 -0.77
CA ARG A 108 -0.90 15.53 0.67
C ARG A 108 -2.32 15.03 0.97
N LEU A 109 -3.33 15.61 0.32
CA LEU A 109 -4.71 15.14 0.40
C LEU A 109 -4.87 13.72 -0.19
N LEU A 110 -4.18 13.41 -1.31
CA LEU A 110 -4.15 12.06 -1.87
C LEU A 110 -3.49 11.03 -0.93
N SER A 111 -2.49 11.42 -0.13
CA SER A 111 -1.91 10.51 0.88
C SER A 111 -2.82 10.31 2.11
N THR A 112 -3.76 11.23 2.34
CA THR A 112 -4.67 11.21 3.50
C THR A 112 -6.13 11.47 3.10
N PRO A 113 -6.74 10.66 2.21
CA PRO A 113 -8.09 10.87 1.68
C PRO A 113 -9.19 10.92 2.75
N SER A 114 -8.96 10.36 3.94
CA SER A 114 -9.94 10.39 5.04
C SER A 114 -10.33 11.80 5.48
N VAL A 115 -9.51 12.82 5.23
CA VAL A 115 -9.85 14.22 5.60
C VAL A 115 -10.90 14.85 4.69
N LEU A 116 -11.29 14.17 3.62
CA LEU A 116 -12.33 14.61 2.69
C LEU A 116 -13.64 13.80 2.84
N VAL A 117 -13.62 12.73 3.64
CA VAL A 117 -14.69 11.71 3.65
C VAL A 117 -15.20 11.46 5.06
N ASP A 118 -16.52 11.55 5.23
CA ASP A 118 -17.23 10.98 6.36
C ASP A 118 -17.39 9.47 6.12
N ARG A 119 -16.56 8.69 6.82
CA ARG A 119 -16.57 7.23 6.77
C ARG A 119 -17.74 6.62 7.55
N GLY A 120 -18.32 7.38 8.49
CA GLY A 120 -19.37 6.92 9.40
C GLY A 120 -20.78 7.32 8.96
N ALA A 121 -20.92 7.93 7.78
CA ALA A 121 -22.19 8.33 7.25
C ALA A 121 -23.16 7.12 7.12
N PRO A 122 -24.47 7.29 7.43
CA PRO A 122 -25.42 6.17 7.52
C PRO A 122 -25.55 5.32 6.25
N ASP A 123 -25.42 5.95 5.07
CA ASP A 123 -25.54 5.30 3.76
C ASP A 123 -24.17 4.88 3.18
N GLY A 124 -23.14 4.82 4.02
CA GLY A 124 -21.76 4.56 3.64
C GLY A 124 -20.96 5.83 3.34
N PRO A 125 -19.70 5.68 2.88
CA PRO A 125 -18.76 6.79 2.72
C PRO A 125 -19.34 7.95 1.89
N ALA A 126 -19.29 9.14 2.48
CA ALA A 126 -19.83 10.37 1.90
C ALA A 126 -18.85 11.54 2.03
N PRO A 127 -18.94 12.58 1.19
CA PRO A 127 -18.16 13.80 1.35
C PRO A 127 -18.42 14.49 2.70
N LEU A 128 -17.39 15.04 3.35
CA LEU A 128 -17.56 15.86 4.58
C LEU A 128 -18.28 17.19 4.32
N GLY A 129 -18.29 17.67 3.08
CA GLY A 129 -19.00 18.87 2.65
C GLY A 129 -18.36 19.52 1.42
N GLY A 130 -19.18 20.21 0.60
CA GLY A 130 -18.76 20.71 -0.72
C GLY A 130 -17.61 21.73 -0.73
N ALA A 131 -17.35 22.42 0.39
CA ALA A 131 -16.30 23.44 0.48
C ALA A 131 -15.01 22.96 1.18
N VAL A 132 -14.98 21.72 1.72
CA VAL A 132 -13.83 21.24 2.50
C VAL A 132 -12.57 21.14 1.63
N GLU A 133 -12.68 20.50 0.47
CA GLU A 133 -11.57 20.37 -0.47
C GLU A 133 -11.06 21.73 -0.95
N GLU A 134 -11.96 22.62 -1.38
CA GLU A 134 -11.61 23.97 -1.84
C GLU A 134 -10.89 24.76 -0.75
N SER A 135 -11.38 24.69 0.50
CA SER A 135 -10.75 25.33 1.64
C SER A 135 -9.34 24.78 1.87
N LEU A 136 -9.17 23.46 1.91
CA LEU A 136 -7.86 22.84 2.15
C LEU A 136 -6.86 23.17 1.04
N LEU A 137 -7.28 23.13 -0.23
CA LEU A 137 -6.45 23.53 -1.37
C LEU A 137 -6.04 25.00 -1.30
N ALA A 138 -6.92 25.88 -0.80
CA ALA A 138 -6.65 27.31 -0.69
C ALA A 138 -5.76 27.68 0.52
N THR A 139 -5.96 27.03 1.66
CA THR A 139 -5.22 27.34 2.90
C THR A 139 -3.97 26.49 3.09
N GLY A 140 -3.81 25.44 2.30
CA GLY A 140 -2.84 24.37 2.52
C GLY A 140 -3.34 23.34 3.52
N PHE A 141 -2.75 22.15 3.46
CA PHE A 141 -3.00 21.04 4.37
C PHE A 141 -1.67 20.43 4.80
N ASP A 142 -1.46 20.37 6.12
CA ASP A 142 -0.31 19.70 6.72
C ASP A 142 -0.79 18.77 7.83
N HIS A 143 -0.15 17.61 7.94
CA HIS A 143 -0.52 16.59 8.91
C HIS A 143 0.77 15.88 9.37
N PRO A 144 0.97 15.68 10.69
CA PRO A 144 2.23 15.15 11.21
C PRO A 144 2.58 13.76 10.68
N ASP A 145 1.57 12.96 10.34
CA ASP A 145 1.75 11.61 9.81
C ASP A 145 1.97 11.57 8.28
N ILE A 146 2.15 12.73 7.63
CA ILE A 146 2.50 12.81 6.21
C ILE A 146 3.99 13.09 6.08
N VAL A 147 4.69 12.21 5.38
CA VAL A 147 6.13 12.32 5.13
C VAL A 147 6.39 12.58 3.66
N SER A 148 7.09 13.67 3.35
CA SER A 148 7.56 13.95 2.00
C SER A 148 8.75 13.07 1.64
N PHE A 149 8.74 12.54 0.43
CA PHE A 149 9.89 11.87 -0.19
C PHE A 149 10.15 12.37 -1.62
N GLY A 150 9.52 13.49 -1.99
CA GLY A 150 9.76 14.18 -3.25
C GLY A 150 11.16 14.77 -3.34
N VAL A 151 11.69 14.86 -4.56
CA VAL A 151 12.99 15.51 -4.82
C VAL A 151 12.74 16.75 -5.66
N ARG A 152 13.18 17.91 -5.15
CA ARG A 152 12.95 19.22 -5.79
C ARG A 152 13.38 19.21 -7.26
N GLY A 153 12.47 19.57 -8.15
CA GLY A 153 12.71 19.60 -9.60
C GLY A 153 12.75 18.23 -10.29
N VAL A 154 12.45 17.15 -9.56
CA VAL A 154 12.39 15.78 -10.07
C VAL A 154 10.99 15.18 -9.84
N SER A 155 10.44 15.30 -8.64
CA SER A 155 9.09 14.81 -8.31
C SER A 155 8.51 15.53 -7.10
N THR A 156 7.19 15.49 -6.99
CA THR A 156 6.47 15.78 -5.74
C THR A 156 5.91 14.46 -5.23
N ALA A 157 6.15 14.14 -3.96
CA ALA A 157 5.72 12.86 -3.42
C ALA A 157 5.54 12.86 -1.91
N TYR A 158 4.48 12.21 -1.44
CA TYR A 158 4.09 12.14 -0.03
C TYR A 158 3.57 10.75 0.31
N ALA A 159 3.94 10.24 1.48
CA ALA A 159 3.37 9.03 2.06
C ALA A 159 2.60 9.42 3.33
N GLY A 160 1.46 8.78 3.54
CA GLY A 160 0.67 8.85 4.76
C GLY A 160 0.07 7.47 5.05
N TRP A 161 -0.57 7.33 6.21
CA TRP A 161 -1.12 6.04 6.67
C TRP A 161 -1.95 5.31 5.60
N SER A 162 -2.77 6.06 4.88
CA SER A 162 -3.76 5.49 3.95
C SER A 162 -3.34 5.53 2.48
N GLY A 163 -2.25 6.21 2.13
CA GLY A 163 -1.91 6.40 0.73
C GLY A 163 -0.52 6.99 0.50
N VAL A 164 0.01 6.67 -0.68
CA VAL A 164 1.27 7.15 -1.22
C VAL A 164 0.95 7.89 -2.50
N ALA A 165 1.24 9.19 -2.57
CA ALA A 165 1.00 10.01 -3.75
C ALA A 165 2.32 10.38 -4.42
N TYR A 166 2.37 10.26 -5.75
CA TYR A 166 3.57 10.53 -6.54
C TYR A 166 3.23 11.28 -7.83
N ALA A 167 3.93 12.38 -8.10
CA ALA A 167 3.91 13.11 -9.37
C ALA A 167 5.35 13.27 -9.90
N SER A 168 5.61 12.74 -11.09
CA SER A 168 6.90 12.90 -11.78
C SER A 168 6.96 14.22 -12.54
N HIS A 169 8.02 15.00 -12.31
CA HIS A 169 8.34 16.20 -13.10
C HIS A 169 9.47 15.95 -14.11
N SER A 170 10.28 14.90 -13.90
CA SER A 170 11.43 14.58 -14.74
C SER A 170 11.52 13.08 -14.99
N ARG A 171 11.02 12.62 -16.15
CA ARG A 171 10.93 11.19 -16.49
C ARG A 171 12.23 10.40 -16.33
N GLU A 172 13.37 11.02 -16.65
CA GLU A 172 14.68 10.36 -16.59
C GLU A 172 15.27 10.26 -15.18
N ARG A 173 14.80 11.10 -14.24
CA ARG A 173 15.36 11.21 -12.89
C ARG A 173 14.40 10.77 -11.80
N SER A 174 13.10 10.72 -12.10
CA SER A 174 12.06 10.25 -11.20
C SER A 174 12.14 8.73 -11.00
N LEU A 175 11.53 8.28 -9.91
CA LEU A 175 11.15 6.88 -9.76
C LEU A 175 10.20 6.47 -10.89
N THR A 176 10.37 5.25 -11.32
CA THR A 176 9.43 4.55 -12.20
C THR A 176 8.21 4.07 -11.41
N ILE A 177 7.11 3.80 -12.11
CA ILE A 177 5.93 3.19 -11.51
C ILE A 177 6.29 1.82 -10.91
N ASP A 178 7.13 1.04 -11.59
CA ASP A 178 7.51 -0.31 -11.15
C ASP A 178 8.26 -0.29 -9.82
N GLU A 179 9.09 0.73 -9.57
CA GLU A 179 9.81 0.90 -8.30
C GLU A 179 8.85 1.20 -7.14
N LEU A 180 7.83 2.05 -7.36
CA LEU A 180 6.79 2.33 -6.37
C LEU A 180 5.91 1.10 -6.10
N VAL A 181 5.45 0.43 -7.16
CA VAL A 181 4.62 -0.78 -7.08
C VAL A 181 5.37 -1.91 -6.37
N THR A 182 6.65 -2.10 -6.64
CA THR A 182 7.47 -3.12 -5.95
C THR A 182 7.53 -2.88 -4.44
N CYS A 183 7.68 -1.61 -4.03
CA CYS A 183 7.66 -1.24 -2.62
C CYS A 183 6.26 -1.46 -2.01
N GLU A 184 5.19 -1.03 -2.69
CA GLU A 184 3.80 -1.23 -2.25
C GLU A 184 3.48 -2.71 -2.04
N LEU A 185 3.77 -3.55 -3.03
CA LEU A 185 3.53 -4.99 -2.98
C LEU A 185 4.26 -5.64 -1.80
N THR A 186 5.51 -5.26 -1.54
CA THR A 186 6.27 -5.82 -0.43
C THR A 186 5.71 -5.38 0.92
N VAL A 187 5.33 -4.11 1.05
CA VAL A 187 4.72 -3.56 2.27
C VAL A 187 3.39 -4.24 2.56
N GLN A 188 2.51 -4.36 1.56
CA GLN A 188 1.22 -5.05 1.66
C GLN A 188 1.41 -6.53 2.05
N ALA A 189 2.36 -7.22 1.41
CA ALA A 189 2.62 -8.64 1.69
C ALA A 189 3.10 -8.86 3.13
N LEU A 190 4.06 -8.06 3.60
CA LEU A 190 4.59 -8.19 4.96
C LEU A 190 3.59 -7.72 6.01
N TRP A 191 2.75 -6.75 5.69
CA TRP A 191 1.66 -6.37 6.58
C TRP A 191 0.68 -7.51 6.79
N CYS A 192 0.19 -8.12 5.70
CA CYS A 192 -0.70 -9.28 5.77
C CYS A 192 -0.04 -10.45 6.54
N PHE A 193 1.24 -10.72 6.28
CA PHE A 193 1.98 -11.76 7.01
C PHE A 193 2.06 -11.49 8.51
N THR A 194 2.48 -10.29 8.91
CA THR A 194 2.62 -9.92 10.34
C THR A 194 1.27 -9.85 11.04
N ARG A 195 0.21 -9.48 10.31
CA ARG A 195 -1.16 -9.53 10.81
C ARG A 195 -1.62 -10.96 11.10
N GLN A 196 -1.29 -11.93 10.26
CA GLN A 196 -1.62 -13.33 10.53
C GLN A 196 -0.94 -13.84 11.81
N VAL A 197 0.33 -13.50 12.02
CA VAL A 197 1.04 -13.80 13.28
C VAL A 197 0.33 -13.17 14.47
N GLN A 198 -0.07 -11.91 14.35
CA GLN A 198 -0.82 -11.22 15.40
C GLN A 198 -2.18 -11.87 15.66
N GLN A 199 -2.90 -12.29 14.62
CA GLN A 199 -4.20 -12.95 14.74
C GLN A 199 -4.08 -14.26 15.52
N MET A 200 -3.05 -15.08 15.26
CA MET A 200 -2.80 -16.30 16.05
C MET A 200 -2.69 -15.99 17.55
N ILE A 201 -1.96 -14.93 17.91
CA ILE A 201 -1.80 -14.50 19.30
C ILE A 201 -3.12 -14.02 19.90
N GLU A 202 -3.88 -13.21 19.15
CA GLU A 202 -5.20 -12.72 19.54
C GLU A 202 -6.20 -13.88 19.76
N ASP A 203 -6.05 -14.96 19.00
CA ASP A 203 -6.82 -16.20 19.14
C ASP A 203 -6.29 -17.12 20.28
N GLY A 204 -5.28 -16.68 21.03
CA GLY A 204 -4.71 -17.41 22.16
C GLY A 204 -3.80 -18.58 21.76
N GLN A 205 -3.28 -18.57 20.53
CA GLN A 205 -2.36 -19.57 20.00
C GLN A 205 -0.92 -19.08 20.06
N ASP A 206 0.02 -20.00 20.29
CA ASP A 206 1.43 -19.71 20.08
C ASP A 206 1.68 -19.59 18.56
N PRO A 207 2.18 -18.43 18.07
CA PRO A 207 2.33 -18.22 16.65
C PRO A 207 3.40 -19.15 16.09
N SER A 208 3.01 -19.98 15.12
CA SER A 208 3.90 -20.92 14.45
C SER A 208 3.90 -20.70 12.94
N MET A 209 5.08 -20.55 12.36
CA MET A 209 5.30 -20.49 10.91
C MET A 209 6.32 -21.56 10.50
N PRO A 210 6.32 -22.03 9.24
CA PRO A 210 7.41 -22.85 8.73
C PRO A 210 8.76 -22.19 9.01
N GLU A 211 9.79 -22.98 9.34
CA GLU A 211 11.09 -22.46 9.82
C GLU A 211 11.70 -21.43 8.86
N GLN A 212 11.58 -21.67 7.55
CA GLN A 212 12.08 -20.77 6.51
C GLN A 212 11.37 -19.40 6.47
N TYR A 213 10.19 -19.28 7.09
CA TYR A 213 9.39 -18.05 7.21
C TYR A 213 9.23 -17.58 8.68
N GLY A 214 10.11 -18.02 9.59
CA GLY A 214 10.11 -17.60 10.99
C GLY A 214 10.70 -16.20 11.25
N TRP A 215 11.06 -15.90 12.51
CA TRP A 215 11.57 -14.57 12.90
C TRP A 215 12.81 -14.12 12.10
N ARG A 216 13.68 -15.04 11.65
CA ARG A 216 14.85 -14.72 10.82
C ARG A 216 14.47 -14.18 9.44
N PHE A 217 13.39 -14.71 8.87
CA PHE A 217 12.84 -14.23 7.61
C PHE A 217 12.32 -12.80 7.78
N LEU A 218 11.53 -12.53 8.82
CA LEU A 218 11.03 -11.18 9.10
C LEU A 218 12.16 -10.19 9.38
N ARG A 219 13.20 -10.60 10.10
CA ARG A 219 14.40 -9.78 10.32
C ARG A 219 15.10 -9.44 9.00
N ALA A 220 15.26 -10.42 8.11
CA ALA A 220 15.86 -10.20 6.80
C ALA A 220 15.00 -9.27 5.93
N ALA A 221 13.67 -9.45 5.93
CA ALA A 221 12.73 -8.59 5.22
C ALA A 221 12.77 -7.15 5.75
N SER A 222 12.79 -6.97 7.08
CA SER A 222 12.93 -5.66 7.72
C SER A 222 14.26 -4.98 7.37
N SER A 223 15.37 -5.72 7.36
CA SER A 223 16.67 -5.18 6.94
C SER A 223 16.66 -4.75 5.47
N ARG A 224 16.06 -5.56 4.58
CA ARG A 224 15.91 -5.22 3.15
C ARG A 224 15.07 -3.97 2.91
N LEU A 225 14.13 -3.68 3.80
CA LEU A 225 13.27 -2.50 3.77
C LEU A 225 13.87 -1.24 4.39
N THR A 226 14.97 -1.37 5.14
CA THR A 226 15.56 -0.23 5.88
C THR A 226 17.00 0.04 5.49
N THR A 227 17.69 -0.92 4.87
CA THR A 227 19.09 -0.78 4.48
C THR A 227 19.21 -0.35 3.03
N ALA A 228 19.93 0.77 2.79
CA ALA A 228 20.25 1.22 1.44
C ALA A 228 21.08 0.18 0.68
N ARG A 229 20.77 -0.05 -0.59
CA ARG A 229 21.49 -1.02 -1.44
C ARG A 229 22.51 -0.35 -2.36
N ALA A 230 23.47 -1.14 -2.83
CA ALA A 230 24.39 -0.68 -3.88
C ALA A 230 23.58 -0.33 -5.13
N GLN A 231 23.84 0.84 -5.72
CA GLN A 231 23.11 1.40 -6.87
C GLN A 231 21.68 1.89 -6.60
N GLU A 232 21.20 1.81 -5.36
CA GLU A 232 19.93 2.44 -5.00
C GLU A 232 20.09 3.96 -4.96
N THR A 233 19.18 4.68 -5.63
CA THR A 233 19.21 6.16 -5.59
C THR A 233 18.76 6.67 -4.23
N ALA A 234 19.16 7.88 -3.85
CA ALA A 234 18.66 8.52 -2.63
C ALA A 234 17.11 8.64 -2.61
N GLN A 235 16.49 8.83 -3.76
CA GLN A 235 15.03 8.93 -3.86
C GLN A 235 14.31 7.63 -3.48
N HIS A 236 14.89 6.48 -3.84
CA HIS A 236 14.35 5.17 -3.45
C HIS A 236 14.40 4.96 -1.94
N VAL A 237 15.52 5.36 -1.31
CA VAL A 237 15.68 5.29 0.14
C VAL A 237 14.62 6.14 0.84
N LEU A 238 14.47 7.40 0.41
CA LEU A 238 13.47 8.32 0.97
C LEU A 238 12.03 7.79 0.81
N MET A 239 11.68 7.25 -0.36
CA MET A 239 10.38 6.64 -0.60
C MET A 239 10.12 5.52 0.41
N ARG A 240 11.07 4.60 0.54
CA ARG A 240 10.93 3.42 1.39
C ARG A 240 10.84 3.81 2.87
N GLU A 241 11.66 4.75 3.32
CA GLU A 241 11.60 5.29 4.69
C GLU A 241 10.23 5.95 4.95
N ALA A 242 9.75 6.79 4.04
CA ALA A 242 8.46 7.45 4.18
C ALA A 242 7.31 6.44 4.28
N ILE A 243 7.28 5.43 3.42
CA ILE A 243 6.24 4.38 3.42
C ILE A 243 6.34 3.52 4.69
N MET A 244 7.55 3.12 5.10
CA MET A 244 7.74 2.30 6.30
C MET A 244 7.32 3.04 7.58
N ASN A 245 7.62 4.34 7.67
CA ASN A 245 7.29 5.16 8.82
C ASN A 245 5.78 5.43 8.92
N THR A 246 5.10 5.57 7.78
CA THR A 246 3.68 5.97 7.76
C THR A 246 2.72 4.79 7.74
N SER A 247 3.13 3.61 7.24
CA SER A 247 2.28 2.40 7.21
C SER A 247 2.20 1.64 8.55
N GLY A 248 3.02 2.00 9.54
CA GLY A 248 3.16 1.26 10.80
C GLY A 248 3.85 -0.11 10.67
N LEU A 249 4.29 -0.51 9.46
CA LEU A 249 4.88 -1.83 9.20
C LEU A 249 6.13 -2.10 10.05
N ALA A 250 6.94 -1.08 10.33
CA ALA A 250 8.15 -1.23 11.13
C ALA A 250 7.88 -1.81 12.53
N GLU A 251 6.84 -1.29 13.21
CA GLU A 251 6.47 -1.75 14.55
C GLU A 251 5.87 -3.16 14.52
N ARG A 252 5.01 -3.44 13.53
CA ARG A 252 4.42 -4.78 13.36
C ARG A 252 5.46 -5.84 13.02
N LEU A 253 6.43 -5.53 12.17
CA LEU A 253 7.54 -6.42 11.88
C LEU A 253 8.34 -6.75 13.15
N ARG A 254 8.56 -5.77 14.03
CA ARG A 254 9.27 -6.01 15.29
C ARG A 254 8.45 -6.89 16.23
N ALA A 255 7.17 -6.57 16.44
CA ALA A 255 6.29 -7.36 17.30
C ALA A 255 6.15 -8.82 16.82
N ALA A 256 5.96 -9.04 15.52
CA ALA A 256 5.88 -10.37 14.94
C ALA A 256 7.21 -11.14 15.01
N GLN A 257 8.36 -10.46 14.88
CA GLN A 257 9.68 -11.07 15.08
C GLN A 257 9.84 -11.57 16.52
N ASP A 258 9.44 -10.76 17.49
CA ASP A 258 9.56 -11.10 18.91
C ASP A 258 8.67 -12.30 19.24
N ALA A 259 7.40 -12.28 18.79
CA ALA A 259 6.46 -13.38 19.03
C ALA A 259 6.91 -14.71 18.39
N LEU A 260 7.39 -14.69 17.14
CA LEU A 260 7.91 -15.89 16.47
C LEU A 260 9.26 -16.36 17.02
N ARG A 261 9.97 -15.54 17.78
CA ARG A 261 11.22 -15.94 18.44
C ARG A 261 10.95 -16.66 19.75
N GLU A 262 9.94 -16.22 20.50
CA GLU A 262 9.54 -16.81 21.78
C GLU A 262 8.90 -18.19 21.59
N GLY A 263 8.13 -18.40 20.51
CA GLY A 263 7.53 -19.70 20.18
C GLY A 263 8.51 -20.80 19.72
N VAL A 264 9.81 -20.50 19.60
CA VAL A 264 10.88 -21.49 19.28
C VAL A 264 11.55 -22.02 20.57
N GLY A 265 11.11 -21.56 21.75
CA GLY A 265 11.61 -21.94 23.07
C GLY A 265 11.02 -23.23 23.62
#